data_AF-A0A3D2S0A4-F1
#
_entry.id   AF-A0A3D2S0A4-F1
#
_cell.length_a   1.000
_cell.length_b   1.000
_cell.length_c   1.000
_cell.angle_alpha   90.00
_cell.angle_beta   90.00
_cell.angle_gamma   90.00
#
_symmetry.space_group_name_H-M   'P 1'
#
loop_
_entity.id
_entity.type
_entity.pdbx_description
1 polymer ?
#
loop_
_entity_poly.entity_id
_entity_poly.type
_entity_poly.pdbx_seq_one_letter_code
_entity_poly.pdbx_strand_id
1 'polypeptide(L)'
;MKIMKCLLFLVIVSCFGMSLILTPFTVGFAATITPNPVSQDTKLITIKAGDTLWFLAGVYLKDPMLWGQFKQYNHFTDPDLIFPGERLLVPTTFQMPADSVRNIVDVLQKPVVSAEVIKEIQTKLEEAGVSLVSINKMVGAFEVRVGVLENISSGLRDQVKAGDDRYAKTNA
;
A
#
# COMPACT_ATOMS: atom_id res chain seq x y z
N MET A 1 -73.26 28.94 29.06
CA MET A 1 -71.78 29.15 28.96
C MET A 1 -70.93 27.87 29.04
N LYS A 2 -71.36 26.79 29.73
CA LYS A 2 -70.57 25.53 29.81
C LYS A 2 -70.53 24.72 28.50
N ILE A 3 -71.65 24.69 27.77
CA ILE A 3 -71.79 23.93 26.50
C ILE A 3 -70.91 24.49 25.38
N MET A 4 -70.80 25.83 25.30
CA MET A 4 -69.93 26.52 24.33
C MET A 4 -68.43 26.24 24.56
N LYS A 5 -68.01 26.07 25.82
CA LYS A 5 -66.62 25.75 26.19
C LYS A 5 -66.26 24.29 25.87
N CYS A 6 -67.21 23.35 25.99
CA CYS A 6 -67.03 21.96 25.56
C CYS A 6 -66.88 21.83 24.04
N LEU A 7 -67.71 22.54 23.25
CA LEU A 7 -67.62 22.53 21.79
C LEU A 7 -66.30 23.14 21.30
N LEU A 8 -65.84 24.23 21.92
CA LEU A 8 -64.54 24.84 21.61
C LEU A 8 -63.37 23.88 21.92
N PHE A 9 -63.41 23.19 23.06
CA PHE A 9 -62.38 22.20 23.42
C PHE A 9 -62.35 21.00 22.47
N LEU A 10 -63.52 20.52 22.03
CA LEU A 10 -63.63 19.41 21.08
C LEU A 10 -63.07 19.76 19.70
N VAL A 11 -63.32 20.99 19.22
CA VAL A 11 -62.78 21.50 17.95
C VAL A 11 -61.26 21.69 18.03
N ILE A 12 -60.73 22.18 19.14
CA ILE A 12 -59.29 22.34 19.34
C ILE A 12 -58.58 20.98 19.39
N VAL A 13 -59.10 20.00 20.15
CA VAL A 13 -58.52 18.65 20.20
C VAL A 13 -58.60 17.95 18.84
N SER A 14 -59.67 18.18 18.08
CA SER A 14 -59.80 17.66 16.70
C SER A 14 -58.82 18.31 15.73
N CYS A 15 -58.55 19.63 15.84
CA CYS A 15 -57.57 20.32 15.01
C CYS A 15 -56.13 19.93 15.32
N PHE A 16 -55.79 19.68 16.59
CA PHE A 16 -54.45 19.23 16.98
C PHE A 16 -54.20 17.76 16.63
N GLY A 17 -55.21 16.89 16.66
CA GLY A 17 -55.09 15.47 16.31
C GLY A 17 -54.91 15.22 14.80
N MET A 18 -55.50 16.05 13.94
CA MET A 18 -55.39 15.90 12.48
C MET A 18 -54.14 16.54 11.87
N SER A 19 -53.45 17.45 12.57
CA SER A 19 -52.28 18.15 12.03
C SER A 19 -50.96 17.38 12.17
N LEU A 20 -50.95 16.20 12.79
CA LEU A 20 -49.72 15.45 13.13
C LEU A 20 -49.41 14.25 12.22
N ILE A 21 -50.15 14.03 11.13
CA ILE A 21 -50.05 12.77 10.34
C ILE A 21 -49.79 13.00 8.83
N LEU A 22 -49.36 14.20 8.40
CA LEU A 22 -49.14 14.48 6.96
C LEU A 22 -47.74 14.90 6.53
N THR A 23 -46.73 14.70 7.37
CA THR A 23 -45.35 14.66 6.87
C THR A 23 -44.91 13.21 6.82
N PRO A 24 -44.90 12.54 5.65
CA PRO A 24 -44.06 11.37 5.52
C PRO A 24 -42.63 11.87 5.75
N PHE A 25 -42.07 11.53 6.91
CA PHE A 25 -40.63 11.58 7.11
C PHE A 25 -40.05 10.56 6.14
N THR A 26 -39.89 10.95 4.87
CA THR A 26 -39.04 10.23 3.95
C THR A 26 -37.63 10.52 4.41
N VAL A 27 -37.14 9.70 5.34
CA VAL A 27 -35.72 9.63 5.64
C VAL A 27 -35.09 9.05 4.38
N GLY A 28 -34.71 9.92 3.45
CA GLY A 28 -33.91 9.52 2.32
C GLY A 28 -32.61 8.99 2.89
N PHE A 29 -32.33 7.70 2.69
CA PHE A 29 -31.01 7.14 2.94
C PHE A 29 -30.06 7.71 1.88
N ALA A 30 -29.63 8.96 2.05
CA ALA A 30 -28.52 9.49 1.29
C ALA A 30 -27.26 8.83 1.86
N ALA A 31 -26.48 8.15 1.02
CA ALA A 31 -25.17 7.68 1.44
C ALA A 31 -24.39 8.89 1.95
N THR A 32 -23.85 8.77 3.16
CA THR A 32 -23.22 9.88 3.86
C THR A 32 -21.84 9.46 4.33
N ILE A 33 -20.86 10.34 4.14
CA ILE A 33 -19.53 10.22 4.75
C ILE A 33 -19.53 10.94 6.10
N THR A 34 -19.24 10.21 7.17
CA THR A 34 -19.08 10.76 8.52
C THR A 34 -17.60 10.71 8.94
N PRO A 35 -16.91 11.86 9.01
CA PRO A 35 -15.53 11.94 9.48
C PRO A 35 -15.39 11.50 10.94
N ASN A 36 -14.42 10.63 11.22
CA ASN A 36 -14.08 10.24 12.59
C ASN A 36 -13.14 11.30 13.20
N PRO A 37 -13.49 11.96 14.32
CA PRO A 37 -12.72 13.08 14.88
C PRO A 37 -11.35 12.71 15.49
N VAL A 38 -10.88 11.47 15.38
CA VAL A 38 -9.83 10.91 16.25
C VAL A 38 -8.50 10.68 15.52
N SER A 39 -8.01 11.66 14.75
CA SER A 39 -6.68 11.52 14.14
C SER A 39 -5.90 12.83 14.10
N GLN A 40 -4.81 12.88 14.87
CA GLN A 40 -3.71 13.81 14.59
C GLN A 40 -3.22 13.54 13.16
N ASP A 41 -2.73 14.58 12.48
CA ASP A 41 -2.24 14.53 11.09
C ASP A 41 -3.28 14.24 10.00
N THR A 42 -4.56 14.54 10.23
CA THR A 42 -5.60 14.49 9.17
C THR A 42 -6.12 15.86 8.78
N LYS A 43 -6.58 15.96 7.54
CA LYS A 43 -7.16 17.15 6.94
C LYS A 43 -8.56 16.82 6.44
N LEU A 44 -9.51 17.69 6.72
CA LEU A 44 -10.85 17.60 6.15
C LEU A 44 -10.87 18.28 4.77
N ILE A 45 -11.35 17.57 3.76
CA ILE A 45 -11.51 18.09 2.39
C ILE A 45 -12.97 18.01 1.96
N THR A 46 -13.36 18.86 1.02
CA THR A 46 -14.68 18.81 0.37
C THR A 46 -14.55 18.13 -0.98
N ILE A 47 -15.36 17.10 -1.20
CA ILE A 47 -15.42 16.36 -2.45
C ILE A 47 -16.00 17.27 -3.54
N LYS A 48 -15.34 17.32 -4.70
CA LYS A 48 -15.77 18.09 -5.86
C LYS A 48 -16.41 17.20 -6.91
N ALA A 49 -17.16 17.81 -7.83
CA ALA A 49 -17.71 17.08 -8.98
C ALA A 49 -16.58 16.45 -9.81
N GLY A 50 -16.68 15.14 -10.04
CA GLY A 50 -15.67 14.35 -10.75
C GLY A 50 -14.61 13.69 -9.86
N ASP A 51 -14.59 13.98 -8.55
CA ASP A 51 -13.73 13.25 -7.63
C ASP A 51 -14.20 11.80 -7.46
N THR A 52 -13.24 10.90 -7.34
CA THR A 52 -13.47 9.48 -7.01
C THR A 52 -12.59 9.11 -5.83
N LEU A 53 -13.01 8.15 -4.99
CA LEU A 53 -12.15 7.65 -3.92
C LEU A 53 -10.81 7.13 -4.47
N TRP A 54 -10.82 6.55 -5.66
CA TRP A 54 -9.62 6.13 -6.37
C TRP A 54 -8.65 7.29 -6.65
N PHE A 55 -9.13 8.36 -7.26
CA PHE A 55 -8.32 9.53 -7.56
C PHE A 55 -7.79 10.19 -6.28
N LEU A 56 -8.66 10.37 -5.28
CA LEU A 56 -8.29 10.93 -3.98
C LEU A 56 -7.25 10.06 -3.28
N ALA A 57 -7.32 8.73 -3.40
CA ALA A 57 -6.32 7.81 -2.87
C ALA A 57 -4.96 7.99 -3.55
N GLY A 58 -4.93 8.15 -4.87
CA GLY A 58 -3.68 8.49 -5.58
C GLY A 58 -3.05 9.79 -5.06
N VAL A 59 -3.85 10.79 -4.73
CA VAL A 59 -3.38 12.09 -4.23
C VAL A 59 -2.90 12.03 -2.77
N TYR A 60 -3.70 11.45 -1.87
CA TYR A 60 -3.46 11.51 -0.42
C TYR A 60 -2.75 10.29 0.15
N LEU A 61 -2.92 9.13 -0.49
CA LEU A 61 -2.33 7.85 -0.06
C LEU A 61 -1.17 7.40 -0.98
N LYS A 62 -0.86 8.17 -2.04
CA LYS A 62 0.18 7.91 -3.05
C LYS A 62 -0.08 6.69 -3.95
N ASP A 63 -1.11 5.91 -3.66
CA ASP A 63 -1.50 4.73 -4.43
C ASP A 63 -3.04 4.65 -4.51
N PRO A 64 -3.62 4.69 -5.72
CA PRO A 64 -5.06 4.54 -5.91
C PRO A 64 -5.66 3.23 -5.37
N MET A 65 -4.87 2.15 -5.32
CA MET A 65 -5.28 0.86 -4.73
C MET A 65 -5.62 0.96 -3.25
N LEU A 66 -5.09 1.97 -2.57
CA LEU A 66 -5.24 2.14 -1.13
C LEU A 66 -6.49 2.93 -0.75
N TRP A 67 -7.41 3.22 -1.67
CA TRP A 67 -8.65 3.95 -1.36
C TRP A 67 -9.42 3.39 -0.15
N GLY A 68 -9.36 2.08 0.06
CA GLY A 68 -9.99 1.41 1.21
C GLY A 68 -9.47 1.90 2.58
N GLN A 69 -8.27 2.49 2.64
CA GLN A 69 -7.69 3.07 3.86
C GLN A 69 -8.48 4.29 4.35
N PHE A 70 -9.25 4.97 3.51
CA PHE A 70 -10.11 6.06 3.96
C PHE A 70 -11.13 5.63 5.02
N LYS A 71 -11.48 4.33 5.09
CA LYS A 71 -12.37 3.77 6.12
C LYS A 71 -11.79 3.82 7.54
N GLN A 72 -10.47 3.99 7.68
CA GLN A 72 -9.85 4.19 9.00
C GLN A 72 -10.21 5.56 9.58
N TYR A 73 -10.42 6.55 8.72
CA TYR A 73 -10.64 7.94 9.07
C TYR A 73 -12.10 8.37 8.94
N ASN A 74 -12.91 7.61 8.20
CA ASN A 74 -14.28 7.97 7.88
C ASN A 74 -15.19 6.75 7.98
N HIS A 75 -16.42 6.99 8.41
CA HIS A 75 -17.51 6.05 8.28
C HIS A 75 -18.28 6.33 7.00
N PHE A 76 -18.42 5.32 6.15
CA PHE A 76 -19.17 5.39 4.89
C PHE A 76 -20.45 4.57 5.04
N THR A 77 -21.60 5.14 4.68
CA THR A 77 -22.81 4.33 4.47
C THR A 77 -22.63 3.38 3.29
N ASP A 78 -22.06 3.89 2.20
CA ASP A 78 -21.70 3.13 1.00
C ASP A 78 -20.44 3.76 0.38
N PRO A 79 -19.28 3.08 0.37
CA PRO A 79 -18.05 3.62 -0.23
C PRO A 79 -18.11 3.82 -1.75
N ASP A 80 -19.02 3.12 -2.45
CA ASP A 80 -19.16 3.24 -3.91
C ASP A 80 -19.94 4.51 -4.30
N LEU A 81 -20.61 5.15 -3.33
CA LEU A 81 -21.43 6.34 -3.51
C LEU A 81 -20.85 7.51 -2.70
N ILE A 82 -20.07 8.36 -3.37
CA ILE A 82 -19.61 9.63 -2.82
C ILE A 82 -20.15 10.79 -3.66
N PHE A 83 -20.51 11.90 -3.00
CA PHE A 83 -21.18 13.02 -3.64
C PHE A 83 -20.42 14.35 -3.50
N PRO A 84 -20.51 15.24 -4.50
CA PRO A 84 -19.95 16.58 -4.38
C PRO A 84 -20.54 17.35 -3.20
N GLY A 85 -19.68 18.04 -2.45
CA GLY A 85 -20.05 18.80 -1.24
C GLY A 85 -19.91 18.01 0.05
N GLU A 86 -19.77 16.68 -0.01
CA GLU A 86 -19.47 15.87 1.17
C GLU A 86 -18.06 16.16 1.71
N ARG A 87 -17.87 15.85 3.00
CA ARG A 87 -16.59 16.06 3.68
C ARG A 87 -15.90 14.72 3.91
N LEU A 88 -14.66 14.62 3.45
CA LEU A 88 -13.82 13.44 3.62
C LEU A 88 -12.60 13.82 4.47
N LEU A 89 -12.33 13.04 5.52
CA LEU A 89 -11.10 13.13 6.29
C LEU A 89 -10.00 12.35 5.56
N VAL A 90 -8.88 13.01 5.26
CA VAL A 90 -7.73 12.40 4.58
C VAL A 90 -6.46 12.59 5.41
N PRO A 91 -5.49 11.66 5.37
CA PRO A 91 -4.21 11.86 6.05
C PRO A 91 -3.40 12.97 5.36
N THR A 92 -2.70 13.78 6.16
CA THR A 92 -1.76 14.80 5.69
C THR A 92 -0.43 14.17 5.32
N THR A 93 -0.02 13.16 6.09
CA THR A 93 1.14 12.31 5.81
C THR A 93 0.66 10.87 5.84
N PHE A 94 0.64 10.20 4.69
CA PHE A 94 0.42 8.76 4.64
C PHE A 94 1.75 8.02 4.69
N GLN A 95 1.92 7.20 5.73
CA GLN A 95 2.95 6.19 5.82
C GLN A 95 2.28 4.83 5.65
N MET A 96 2.78 4.07 4.69
CA MET A 96 2.26 2.73 4.43
C MET A 96 2.48 1.87 5.70
N PRO A 97 1.44 1.17 6.21
CA PRO A 97 1.59 0.34 7.39
C PRO A 97 2.72 -0.68 7.18
N ALA A 98 3.65 -0.76 8.14
CA ALA A 98 4.81 -1.65 8.04
C ALA A 98 4.42 -3.12 7.83
N ASP A 99 3.24 -3.52 8.29
CA ASP A 99 2.70 -4.88 8.12
C ASP A 99 2.28 -5.18 6.68
N SER A 100 1.89 -4.18 5.89
CA SER A 100 1.64 -4.34 4.45
C SER A 100 2.93 -4.59 3.67
N VAL A 101 4.06 -4.03 4.11
CA VAL A 101 5.39 -4.27 3.51
C VAL A 101 5.90 -5.66 3.89
N ARG A 102 5.68 -6.11 5.14
CA ARG A 102 6.05 -7.46 5.60
C ARG A 102 5.41 -8.57 4.75
N ASN A 103 4.13 -8.45 4.39
CA ASN A 103 3.47 -9.44 3.53
C ASN A 103 4.05 -9.48 2.10
N ILE A 104 4.45 -8.34 1.53
CA ILE A 104 5.11 -8.32 0.21
C ILE A 104 6.50 -8.93 0.30
N VAL A 105 7.26 -8.60 1.36
CA VAL A 105 8.58 -9.19 1.59
C VAL A 105 8.47 -10.69 1.81
N ASP A 106 7.46 -11.18 2.53
CA ASP A 106 7.22 -12.61 2.75
C ASP A 106 6.78 -13.33 1.46
N VAL A 107 5.94 -12.70 0.63
CA VAL A 107 5.54 -13.23 -0.69
C VAL A 107 6.70 -13.25 -1.69
N LEU A 108 7.59 -12.26 -1.65
CA LEU A 108 8.81 -12.21 -2.48
C LEU A 108 9.94 -13.09 -1.93
N GLN A 109 9.96 -13.36 -0.63
CA GLN A 109 10.90 -14.29 0.02
C GLN A 109 10.43 -15.74 -0.04
N LYS A 110 9.14 -16.00 -0.27
CA LYS A 110 8.65 -17.34 -0.56
C LYS A 110 9.28 -17.80 -1.88
N PRO A 111 10.16 -18.83 -1.87
CA PRO A 111 10.78 -19.28 -3.09
C PRO A 111 9.68 -19.72 -4.06
N VAL A 112 9.68 -19.15 -5.26
CA VAL A 112 8.75 -19.47 -6.38
C VAL A 112 8.79 -20.96 -6.74
N VAL A 113 9.79 -21.68 -6.26
CA VAL A 113 9.97 -23.12 -6.42
C VAL A 113 10.17 -23.72 -5.04
N SER A 114 9.26 -24.59 -4.60
CA SER A 114 9.38 -25.27 -3.31
C SER A 114 10.62 -26.18 -3.32
N ALA A 115 11.25 -26.38 -2.16
CA ALA A 115 12.51 -27.14 -2.04
C ALA A 115 12.40 -28.57 -2.59
N GLU A 116 11.18 -29.10 -2.67
CA GLU A 116 10.83 -30.39 -3.24
C GLU A 116 11.06 -30.43 -4.75
N VAL A 117 10.70 -29.38 -5.49
CA VAL A 117 10.90 -29.29 -6.94
C VAL A 117 12.39 -29.13 -7.26
N ILE A 118 13.14 -28.43 -6.41
CA ILE A 118 14.61 -28.33 -6.53
C ILE A 118 15.24 -29.72 -6.36
N LYS A 119 14.78 -30.48 -5.37
CA LYS A 119 15.26 -31.84 -5.10
C LYS A 119 14.90 -32.81 -6.24
N GLU A 120 13.73 -32.68 -6.84
CA GLU A 120 13.33 -33.51 -7.99
C GLU A 120 14.13 -33.20 -9.26
N ILE A 121 14.43 -31.92 -9.52
CA ILE A 121 15.30 -31.52 -10.63
C ILE A 121 16.73 -32.03 -10.40
N GLN A 122 17.24 -31.97 -9.17
CA GLN A 122 18.55 -32.53 -8.81
C GLN A 122 18.62 -34.04 -9.07
N THR A 123 17.61 -34.80 -8.63
CA THR A 123 17.53 -36.25 -8.88
C THR A 123 17.47 -36.57 -10.37
N LYS A 124 16.68 -35.81 -11.15
CA LYS A 124 16.59 -36.01 -12.62
C LYS A 124 17.85 -35.60 -13.37
N LEU A 125 18.64 -34.66 -12.85
CA LEU A 125 19.96 -34.33 -13.41
C LEU A 125 21.01 -35.40 -13.12
N GLU A 126 20.94 -36.07 -11.96
CA GLU A 126 21.83 -37.18 -11.61
C GLU A 126 21.54 -38.44 -12.45
N GLU A 127 20.27 -38.74 -12.73
CA GLU A 127 19.86 -39.84 -13.63
C GLU A 127 20.21 -39.60 -15.11
N ALA A 128 20.32 -38.33 -15.53
CA ALA A 128 20.66 -37.94 -16.90
C ALA A 128 22.17 -38.05 -17.23
N GLY A 129 23.02 -38.46 -16.28
CA GLY A 129 24.44 -38.75 -16.54
C GLY A 129 25.29 -37.53 -16.93
N VAL A 130 24.80 -36.31 -16.71
CA VAL A 130 25.65 -35.11 -16.79
C VAL A 130 26.56 -35.14 -15.57
N SER A 131 27.84 -35.51 -15.77
CA SER A 131 28.83 -35.57 -14.69
C SER A 131 29.10 -34.16 -14.15
N LEU A 132 28.23 -33.69 -13.25
CA LEU A 132 28.39 -32.46 -12.47
C LEU A 132 29.73 -32.47 -11.72
N VAL A 133 30.22 -33.66 -11.37
CA VAL A 133 31.56 -33.87 -10.79
C VAL A 133 32.66 -33.44 -11.76
N SER A 134 32.57 -33.81 -13.04
CA SER A 134 33.55 -33.42 -14.06
C SER A 134 33.50 -31.92 -14.36
N ILE A 135 32.29 -31.33 -14.39
CA ILE A 135 32.10 -29.89 -14.59
C ILE A 135 32.65 -29.10 -13.40
N ASN A 136 32.29 -29.46 -12.17
CA ASN A 136 32.79 -28.80 -10.96
C ASN A 136 34.32 -28.95 -10.81
N LYS A 137 34.89 -30.08 -11.25
CA LYS A 137 36.35 -30.24 -11.30
C LYS A 137 37.01 -29.32 -12.33
N MET A 138 36.40 -29.15 -13.50
CA MET A 138 36.90 -28.21 -14.52
C MET A 138 36.77 -26.75 -14.07
N VAL A 139 35.64 -26.39 -13.47
CA VAL A 139 35.40 -25.05 -12.90
C VAL A 139 36.39 -24.78 -11.77
N GLY A 140 36.57 -25.71 -10.83
CA GLY A 140 37.56 -25.56 -9.76
C GLY A 140 39.00 -25.39 -10.28
N ALA A 141 39.38 -26.14 -11.32
CA ALA A 141 40.69 -25.97 -11.96
C ALA A 141 40.83 -24.61 -12.67
N PHE A 142 39.73 -24.06 -13.20
CA PHE A 142 39.70 -22.74 -13.83
C PHE A 142 39.81 -21.62 -12.78
N GLU A 143 39.04 -21.69 -11.70
CA GLU A 143 39.06 -20.72 -10.59
C GLU A 143 40.47 -20.57 -10.00
N VAL A 144 41.19 -21.68 -9.80
CA VAL A 144 42.59 -21.64 -9.33
C VAL A 144 43.49 -20.86 -10.28
N ARG A 145 43.33 -21.04 -11.60
CA ARG A 145 44.13 -20.33 -12.60
C ARG A 145 43.78 -18.84 -12.67
N VAL A 146 42.50 -18.50 -12.51
CA VAL A 146 42.03 -17.11 -12.44
C VAL A 146 42.64 -16.40 -11.23
N GLY A 147 42.62 -17.02 -10.05
CA GLY A 147 43.23 -16.44 -8.85
C GLY A 147 44.74 -16.18 -8.98
N VAL A 148 45.47 -17.07 -9.67
CA VAL A 148 46.90 -16.83 -9.97
C VAL A 148 47.09 -15.61 -10.88
N LEU A 149 46.25 -15.45 -11.90
CA LEU A 149 46.31 -14.30 -12.80
C LEU A 149 45.97 -12.99 -12.10
N GLU A 150 44.99 -12.99 -11.19
CA GLU A 150 44.63 -11.81 -10.39
C GLU A 150 45.79 -11.37 -9.50
N ASN A 151 46.46 -12.30 -8.83
CA ASN A 151 47.63 -12.01 -8.01
C ASN A 151 48.79 -11.42 -8.84
N ILE A 152 49.05 -11.97 -10.03
CA ILE A 152 50.08 -11.45 -10.94
C ILE A 152 49.70 -10.04 -11.41
N SER A 153 48.44 -9.83 -11.80
CA SER A 153 47.92 -8.53 -12.23
C SER A 153 48.06 -7.47 -11.13
N SER A 154 47.74 -7.82 -9.88
CA SER A 154 47.91 -6.92 -8.73
C SER A 154 49.38 -6.58 -8.49
N GLY A 155 50.26 -7.59 -8.48
CA GLY A 155 51.69 -7.36 -8.25
C GLY A 155 52.35 -6.50 -9.34
N LEU A 156 51.91 -6.65 -10.60
CA LEU A 156 52.35 -5.79 -11.71
C LEU A 156 51.86 -4.35 -11.52
N ARG A 157 50.59 -4.16 -11.11
CA ARG A 157 50.04 -2.83 -10.82
C ARG A 157 50.83 -2.10 -9.74
N ASP A 158 51.24 -2.80 -8.70
CA ASP A 158 52.02 -2.21 -7.60
C ASP A 158 53.46 -1.88 -8.04
N GLN A 159 54.07 -2.72 -8.89
CA GLN A 159 55.38 -2.43 -9.47
C GLN A 159 55.37 -1.22 -10.40
N VAL A 160 54.31 -1.05 -11.20
CA VAL A 160 54.14 0.13 -12.07
C VAL A 160 54.02 1.38 -11.22
N LYS A 161 53.18 1.38 -10.18
CA LYS A 161 53.06 2.53 -9.25
C LYS A 161 54.38 2.88 -8.58
N ALA A 162 55.11 1.87 -8.07
CA ALA A 162 56.42 2.09 -7.47
C ALA A 162 57.47 2.59 -8.48
N GLY A 163 57.32 2.26 -9.76
CA GLY A 163 58.10 2.81 -10.87
C GLY A 163 57.78 4.28 -11.10
N ASP A 164 56.49 4.63 -11.22
CA ASP A 164 56.01 6.00 -11.41
C ASP A 164 56.43 6.91 -10.24
N ASP A 165 56.30 6.45 -9.00
CA ASP A 165 56.72 7.17 -7.80
C ASP A 165 58.23 7.43 -7.79
N ARG A 166 59.03 6.44 -8.23
CA ARG A 166 60.48 6.61 -8.36
C ARG A 166 60.86 7.59 -9.47
N TYR A 167 60.16 7.55 -10.60
CA TYR A 167 60.37 8.51 -11.70
C TYR A 167 60.03 9.94 -11.26
N ALA A 168 58.90 10.14 -10.57
CA ALA A 168 58.48 11.42 -10.04
C ALA A 168 59.49 12.00 -9.04
N LYS A 169 60.05 11.16 -8.15
CA LYS A 169 61.03 11.59 -7.15
C LYS A 169 62.41 11.95 -7.72
N THR A 170 62.80 11.35 -8.85
CA THR A 170 64.13 11.57 -9.44
C THR A 170 64.15 12.79 -10.38
N ASN A 171 62.98 13.22 -10.88
CA ASN A 171 62.81 14.33 -11.82
C ASN A 171 62.09 15.55 -11.23
N ALA A 172 61.98 15.62 -9.89
CA ALA A 172 61.51 16.77 -9.12
C ALA A 172 62.70 17.48 -8.47
#